data_AF-A0A482RRL8-F1
#
_entry.id   AF-A0A482RRL8-F1
#
_cell.length_a   1.000
_cell.length_b   1.000
_cell.length_c   1.000
_cell.angle_alpha   90.00
_cell.angle_beta   90.00
_cell.angle_gamma   90.00
#
_symmetry.space_group_name_H-M   'P 1'
#
loop_
_entity.id
_entity.type
_entity.pdbx_description
1 polymer ?
#
loop_
_entity_poly.entity_id
_entity_poly.type
_entity_poly.pdbx_seq_one_letter_code
_entity_poly.pdbx_strand_id
1 'polypeptide(L)'
;MRAARVLQRCAETFNRFDVDKKGMLPAVLLADALRAVDCDPAYAIPFLRDAGMMDQVAVNFEQFIRIAAASARMLRTRGLVRLCKNPSAHAPTSVYNVCVSAH
;
A
#
# COMPACT_ATOMS: atom_id res chain seq x y z
N MET A 1 6.25 4.74 17.15
CA MET A 1 6.08 3.36 16.64
C MET A 1 5.34 3.30 15.29
N ARG A 2 5.87 3.86 14.19
CA ARG A 2 5.14 3.88 12.89
C ARG A 2 5.94 3.42 11.65
N ALA A 3 7.27 3.46 11.65
CA ALA A 3 8.08 3.06 10.48
C ALA A 3 8.20 1.53 10.29
N ALA A 4 8.36 0.77 11.37
CA ALA A 4 8.59 -0.68 11.31
C ALA A 4 7.40 -1.45 10.67
N ARG A 5 6.16 -1.04 10.94
CA ARG A 5 4.96 -1.69 10.37
C ARG A 5 4.82 -1.47 8.86
N VAL A 6 5.29 -0.33 8.35
CA VAL A 6 5.26 -0.04 6.90
C VAL A 6 6.28 -0.91 6.18
N LEU A 7 7.50 -1.00 6.69
CA LEU A 7 8.54 -1.88 6.14
C LEU A 7 8.11 -3.34 6.13
N GLN A 8 7.46 -3.82 7.20
CA GLN A 8 6.97 -5.20 7.28
C GLN A 8 5.87 -5.48 6.24
N ARG A 9 4.92 -4.56 6.05
CA ARG A 9 3.89 -4.68 4.99
C ARG A 9 4.50 -4.62 3.60
N CYS A 10 5.47 -3.74 3.37
CA CYS A 10 6.17 -3.69 2.09
C CYS A 10 6.93 -4.99 1.81
N ALA A 11 7.60 -5.57 2.81
CA ALA A 11 8.32 -6.83 2.67
C ALA A 11 7.38 -7.99 2.35
N GLU A 12 6.27 -8.12 3.07
CA GLU A 12 5.26 -9.17 2.83
C GLU A 12 4.64 -9.04 1.44
N THR A 13 4.31 -7.80 1.04
CA THR A 13 3.76 -7.52 -0.27
C THR A 13 4.78 -7.83 -1.37
N PHE A 14 6.02 -7.35 -1.24
CA PHE A 14 7.07 -7.62 -2.22
C PHE A 14 7.30 -9.12 -2.40
N ASN A 15 7.39 -9.88 -1.30
CA ASN A 15 7.61 -11.33 -1.34
C ASN A 15 6.41 -12.09 -1.93
N ARG A 16 5.20 -11.53 -1.82
CA ARG A 16 4.00 -12.11 -2.44
C ARG A 16 3.98 -11.94 -3.96
N PHE A 17 4.52 -10.84 -4.47
CA PHE A 17 4.55 -10.54 -5.90
C PHE A 17 5.87 -10.93 -6.59
N ASP A 18 6.96 -11.12 -5.85
CA ASP A 18 8.23 -11.71 -6.32
C ASP A 18 8.11 -13.24 -6.40
N VAL A 19 7.26 -13.72 -7.32
CA VAL A 19 6.97 -15.16 -7.52
C VAL A 19 8.25 -15.93 -7.84
N ASP A 20 9.14 -15.33 -8.62
CA ASP A 20 10.44 -15.89 -9.00
C ASP A 20 11.48 -15.85 -7.87
N LYS A 21 11.21 -15.16 -6.75
CA LYS A 21 12.15 -14.90 -5.64
C LYS A 21 13.50 -14.36 -6.12
N LYS A 22 13.47 -13.57 -7.20
CA LYS A 22 14.66 -12.98 -7.81
C LYS A 22 15.01 -11.62 -7.20
N GLY A 23 14.24 -11.17 -6.21
CA GLY A 23 14.41 -9.86 -5.61
C GLY A 23 13.97 -8.73 -6.54
N MET A 24 13.14 -9.03 -7.54
CA MET A 24 12.73 -8.13 -8.61
C MET A 24 11.21 -8.18 -8.75
N LEU A 25 10.56 -7.03 -8.58
CA LEU A 25 9.12 -6.87 -8.79
C LEU A 25 8.87 -6.36 -10.22
N PRO A 26 8.19 -7.13 -11.08
CA PRO A 26 7.84 -6.68 -12.43
C PRO A 26 7.05 -5.38 -12.39
N ALA A 27 7.34 -4.46 -13.30
CA ALA A 27 6.65 -3.17 -13.38
C ALA A 27 5.14 -3.33 -13.62
N VAL A 28 4.74 -4.39 -14.32
CA VAL A 28 3.32 -4.75 -14.51
C VAL A 28 2.59 -5.08 -13.20
N LEU A 29 3.31 -5.56 -12.18
CA LEU A 29 2.77 -5.87 -10.85
C LEU A 29 2.97 -4.72 -9.85
N LEU A 30 3.71 -3.68 -10.23
CA LEU A 30 4.04 -2.55 -9.34
C LEU A 30 2.77 -1.81 -8.88
N ALA A 31 1.80 -1.62 -9.76
CA ALA A 31 0.55 -0.94 -9.42
C ALA A 31 -0.26 -1.70 -8.36
N ASP A 32 -0.37 -3.03 -8.51
CA ASP A 32 -1.07 -3.88 -7.55
C ASP A 32 -0.31 -4.02 -6.24
N ALA A 33 1.02 -4.10 -6.29
CA ALA A 33 1.86 -4.10 -5.09
C ALA A 33 1.74 -2.79 -4.30
N LEU A 34 1.67 -1.63 -4.98
CA LEU A 34 1.45 -0.35 -4.31
C LEU A 34 0.06 -0.27 -3.67
N ARG A 35 -0.99 -0.74 -4.36
CA ARG A 35 -2.34 -0.81 -3.80
C ARG A 35 -2.42 -1.71 -2.57
N ALA A 36 -1.70 -2.83 -2.57
CA ALA A 36 -1.64 -3.75 -1.43
C ALA A 36 -1.02 -3.12 -0.17
N VAL A 37 -0.19 -2.07 -0.31
CA VAL A 37 0.35 -1.29 0.81
C VAL A 37 -0.38 0.04 1.04
N ASP A 38 -1.65 0.14 0.61
CA ASP A 38 -2.49 1.35 0.72
C ASP A 38 -1.87 2.59 0.06
N CYS A 39 -1.03 2.41 -0.97
CA CYS A 39 -0.45 3.49 -1.76
C CYS A 39 -1.13 3.57 -3.12
N ASP A 40 -1.48 4.79 -3.55
CA ASP A 40 -2.07 4.99 -4.87
C ASP A 40 -0.95 5.08 -5.93
N PRO A 41 -0.96 4.23 -6.97
CA PRO A 41 0.05 4.25 -8.02
C PRO A 41 0.05 5.56 -8.81
N ALA A 42 -1.05 6.33 -8.85
CA ALA A 42 -1.06 7.63 -9.52
C ALA A 42 -0.10 8.64 -8.87
N TYR A 43 0.17 8.51 -7.56
CA TYR A 43 1.18 9.33 -6.87
C TYR A 43 2.61 8.83 -7.09
N ALA A 44 2.77 7.57 -7.51
CA ALA A 44 4.07 7.02 -7.86
C ALA A 44 4.55 7.47 -9.25
N ILE A 45 3.63 7.71 -10.20
CA ILE A 45 3.94 8.16 -11.59
C ILE A 45 4.93 9.34 -11.65
N PRO A 46 4.69 10.49 -10.98
CA PRO A 46 5.63 11.60 -11.04
C PRO A 46 7.01 11.26 -10.46
N PHE A 47 7.08 10.42 -9.43
CA PHE A 47 8.34 9.95 -8.87
C PHE A 47 9.07 8.99 -9.82
N LEU A 48 8.35 8.05 -10.45
CA LEU A 48 8.90 7.14 -11.44
C LEU A 48 9.45 7.88 -12.66
N ARG A 49 8.79 8.96 -13.09
CA ARG A 49 9.26 9.81 -14.19
C ARG A 49 10.52 10.58 -13.82
N ASP A 50 10.54 11.20 -12.64
CA ASP A 50 11.69 11.97 -12.13
C ASP A 50 12.91 11.08 -11.88
N ALA A 51 12.69 9.88 -11.36
CA ALA A 51 13.74 8.89 -11.12
C ALA A 51 14.20 8.13 -12.38
N GLY A 52 13.63 8.43 -13.57
CA GLY A 52 13.97 7.73 -14.82
C GLY A 52 13.58 6.25 -14.84
N MET A 53 12.59 5.85 -14.05
CA MET A 53 12.17 4.45 -13.86
C MET A 53 10.91 4.07 -14.67
N MET A 54 10.39 4.97 -15.51
CA MET A 54 9.22 4.72 -16.36
C MET A 54 9.40 3.55 -17.34
N ASP A 55 10.63 3.33 -17.81
CA ASP A 55 10.96 2.28 -18.78
C ASP A 55 11.51 1.01 -18.11
N GLN A 56 11.58 0.97 -16.77
CA GLN A 56 12.08 -0.21 -16.08
C GLN A 56 11.08 -1.36 -16.17
N VAL A 57 11.57 -2.53 -16.59
CA VAL A 57 10.78 -3.76 -16.68
C VAL A 57 10.51 -4.36 -15.29
N ALA A 58 11.38 -4.10 -14.33
CA ALA A 58 11.25 -4.53 -12.94
C ALA A 58 11.95 -3.56 -11.98
N VAL A 59 11.48 -3.53 -10.74
CA VAL A 59 12.04 -2.73 -9.64
C VAL A 59 12.46 -3.64 -8.48
N ASN A 60 13.59 -3.37 -7.86
CA ASN A 60 14.02 -4.13 -6.68
C ASN A 60 13.30 -3.67 -5.40
N PHE A 61 13.53 -4.38 -4.30
CA PHE A 61 12.88 -4.08 -3.02
C PHE A 61 13.17 -2.67 -2.50
N GLU A 62 14.41 -2.18 -2.67
CA GLU A 62 14.80 -0.85 -2.23
C GLU A 62 14.05 0.24 -3.01
N GLN A 63 13.95 0.08 -4.33
CA GLN A 63 13.18 0.95 -5.20
C GLN A 63 11.69 0.92 -4.82
N PHE A 64 11.13 -0.26 -4.56
CA PHE A 64 9.74 -0.39 -4.11
C PHE A 64 9.45 0.38 -2.82
N ILE A 65 10.34 0.32 -1.82
CA ILE A 65 10.21 1.10 -0.58
C ILE A 65 10.27 2.60 -0.88
N ARG A 66 11.21 3.05 -1.72
CA ARG A 66 11.33 4.47 -2.09
C ARG A 66 10.07 4.99 -2.75
N ILE A 67 9.48 4.22 -3.66
CA ILE A 67 8.23 4.57 -4.37
C ILE A 67 7.04 4.61 -3.39
N ALA A 68 6.91 3.61 -2.52
CA ALA A 68 5.86 3.57 -1.50
C ALA A 68 5.98 4.75 -0.52
N ALA A 69 7.20 5.07 -0.07
CA ALA A 69 7.47 6.21 0.79
C ALA A 69 7.18 7.56 0.11
N ALA A 70 7.54 7.71 -1.16
CA ALA A 70 7.24 8.91 -1.95
C ALA A 70 5.73 9.10 -2.13
N SER A 71 5.00 8.02 -2.42
CA SER A 71 3.54 8.01 -2.56
C SER A 71 2.84 8.39 -1.24
N ALA A 72 3.29 7.80 -0.13
CA ALA A 72 2.81 8.15 1.21
C ALA A 72 3.11 9.60 1.60
N ARG A 73 4.23 10.17 1.12
CA ARG A 73 4.59 11.58 1.35
C ARG A 73 3.70 12.53 0.54
N MET A 74 3.36 12.20 -0.70
CA MET A 74 2.42 13.00 -1.52
C MET A 74 1.00 13.03 -0.92
N LEU A 75 0.54 11.91 -0.35
CA LEU A 75 -0.72 11.86 0.39
C LEU A 75 -0.73 12.84 1.58
N ARG A 76 0.42 13.01 2.26
CA ARG A 76 0.56 13.95 3.38
C ARG A 76 0.62 15.41 2.94
N THR A 77 1.31 15.73 1.84
CA THR A 77 1.46 17.13 1.38
C THR A 77 0.19 17.68 0.75
N ARG A 78 -0.68 16.83 0.18
CA ARG A 78 -1.98 17.24 -0.38
C ARG A 78 -3.12 17.33 0.65
N GLY A 79 -2.86 17.14 1.95
CA GLY A 79 -3.90 17.24 2.99
C GLY A 79 -4.99 16.15 2.90
N LEU A 80 -4.86 15.16 2.01
CA LEU A 80 -5.72 13.99 1.92
C LEU A 80 -5.31 12.98 2.99
N VAL A 81 -5.45 13.36 4.26
CA VAL A 81 -5.42 12.43 5.37
C VAL A 81 -6.77 11.70 5.40
N ARG A 82 -7.01 10.78 4.45
CA ARG A 82 -7.71 9.56 4.82
C ARG A 82 -6.66 8.63 5.36
N LEU A 83 -6.36 8.85 6.64
CA LEU A 83 -5.80 7.81 7.50
C LEU A 83 -6.79 6.65 7.40
N CYS A 84 -6.55 5.69 6.51
CA CYS A 84 -7.28 4.44 6.47
C CYS A 84 -6.96 3.69 7.77
N LYS A 85 -7.64 4.06 8.85
CA LYS A 85 -8.09 3.10 9.83
C LYS A 85 -9.00 2.15 9.05
N ASN A 86 -8.50 1.00 8.66
CA ASN A 86 -9.30 -0.20 8.70
C ASN A 86 -8.42 -1.34 9.20
N PRO A 87 -8.55 -1.73 10.48
CA PRO A 87 -8.44 -3.13 10.81
C PRO A 87 -9.61 -3.85 10.13
N SER A 88 -9.32 -4.92 9.39
CA SER A 88 -10.21 -6.07 9.14
C SER A 88 -11.72 -5.79 9.36
N ALA A 89 -12.42 -5.32 8.32
CA ALA A 89 -13.87 -5.35 8.31
C ALA A 89 -14.33 -6.77 7.95
N HIS A 90 -14.26 -7.68 8.93
CA HIS A 90 -15.15 -8.84 8.94
C HIS A 90 -16.56 -8.30 9.16
N ALA A 91 -17.30 -8.09 8.08
CA ALA A 91 -18.75 -8.05 8.16
C ALA A 91 -19.26 -9.49 7.96
N PRO A 92 -19.95 -10.05 8.95
CA PRO A 92 -21.20 -10.72 8.65
C PRO A 92 -22.32 -9.82 9.14
N THR A 93 -23.08 -9.32 8.18
CA THR A 93 -24.45 -8.85 8.35
C THR A 93 -25.24 -9.85 9.20
N SER A 94 -25.66 -9.45 10.41
CA SER A 94 -26.90 -9.98 10.98
C SER A 94 -27.44 -9.07 12.07
N VAL A 95 -28.57 -8.46 11.74
CA VAL A 95 -29.50 -7.68 12.56
C VAL A 95 -29.98 -8.49 13.77
N TYR A 96 -29.71 -8.01 14.99
CA TYR A 96 -30.66 -8.04 16.11
C TYR A 96 -30.37 -6.87 17.05
N ASN A 97 -31.14 -5.80 16.87
CA ASN A 97 -31.26 -4.71 17.83
C ASN A 97 -32.59 -4.94 18.56
N VAL A 98 -32.55 -5.49 19.77
CA VAL A 98 -33.67 -5.42 20.72
C VAL A 98 -33.14 -4.74 21.97
N CYS A 99 -33.48 -3.46 22.10
CA CYS A 99 -33.49 -2.75 23.36
C CYS A 99 -34.60 -3.36 24.23
N VAL A 100 -34.25 -3.92 25.38
CA VAL A 100 -35.17 -4.02 26.52
C VAL A 100 -34.45 -3.46 27.73
N SER A 101 -34.87 -2.27 28.13
CA SER A 101 -34.80 -1.79 29.52
C SER A 101 -35.94 -0.79 29.72
N ALA A 102 -36.99 -1.22 30.42
CA ALA A 102 -37.85 -0.34 31.21
C ALA A 102 -38.63 -1.16 32.26
N HIS A 103 -38.29 -0.85 33.52
CA HIS A 103 -39.00 -1.07 34.78
C HIS A 103 -39.20 -2.47 35.36
#